data_AF-A0A1G2R5K3-F1
#
_entry.id   AF-A0A1G2R5K3-F1
#
_cell.length_a   1.000
_cell.length_b   1.000
_cell.length_c   1.000
_cell.angle_alpha   90.00
_cell.angle_beta   90.00
_cell.angle_gamma   90.00
#
_symmetry.space_group_name_H-M   'P 1'
#
loop_
_entity.id
_entity.type
_entity.pdbx_description
1 polymer ?
#
loop_
_entity_poly.entity_id
_entity_poly.type
_entity_poly.pdbx_seq_one_letter_code
_entity_poly.pdbx_strand_id
1 'polypeptide(L)'
;MGSSAVIGLIAGALVVLSVIFWDRIHVDDPVGAVSVHLVNGIWGTLAVGLFAQDWVSPDTTGNGLFFGGGTALLTAQVIGILAVGAYVFFGSLILWLIVKMIAGLRVSLHEEIQGLDIGEHGNSAYPDFVVHKPFYTTLSQGTSFGKPGNNSPRTPEYAGKS
;
A
#
# COMPACT_ATOMS: atom_id res chain seq x y z
N MET A 1 4.15 -3.31 -34.74
CA MET A 1 4.48 -4.64 -34.17
C MET A 1 5.63 -4.62 -33.14
N GLY A 2 6.50 -3.59 -33.05
CA GLY A 2 7.53 -3.51 -31.99
C GLY A 2 7.20 -2.61 -30.79
N SER A 3 6.28 -1.65 -30.94
CA SER A 3 6.00 -0.62 -29.92
C SER A 3 5.52 -1.20 -28.60
N SER A 4 4.67 -2.24 -28.60
CA SER A 4 4.16 -2.87 -27.38
C SER A 4 5.26 -3.48 -26.51
N ALA A 5 6.26 -4.12 -27.12
CA ALA A 5 7.40 -4.67 -26.40
C ALA A 5 8.26 -3.57 -25.76
N VAL A 6 8.49 -2.47 -26.48
CA VAL A 6 9.24 -1.31 -25.95
C VAL A 6 8.47 -0.66 -24.78
N ILE A 7 7.17 -0.44 -24.94
CA ILE A 7 6.32 0.15 -23.91
C ILE A 7 6.31 -0.73 -22.66
N GLY A 8 6.17 -2.05 -22.83
CA GLY A 8 6.18 -3.02 -21.73
C GLY A 8 7.53 -3.11 -21.02
N LEU A 9 8.64 -3.08 -21.75
CA LEU A 9 9.99 -3.08 -21.16
C LEU A 9 10.22 -1.82 -20.31
N ILE A 10 9.81 -0.65 -20.82
CA ILE A 10 9.92 0.61 -20.07
C ILE A 10 9.00 0.56 -18.84
N ALA A 11 7.75 0.09 -18.96
CA ALA A 11 6.83 -0.05 -17.83
C ALA A 11 7.37 -1.00 -16.74
N GLY A 12 8.01 -2.10 -17.15
CA GLY A 12 8.65 -3.05 -16.24
C GLY A 12 9.84 -2.45 -15.49
N ALA A 13 10.64 -1.61 -16.15
CA ALA A 13 11.73 -0.88 -15.49
C ALA A 13 11.18 0.21 -14.55
N LEU A 14 10.18 0.97 -15.01
CA LEU A 14 9.59 2.07 -14.26
C LEU A 14 8.96 1.60 -12.94
N VAL A 15 8.23 0.49 -12.94
CA VAL A 15 7.61 -0.01 -11.70
C VAL A 15 8.65 -0.33 -10.63
N VAL A 16 9.75 -1.00 -10.98
CA VAL A 16 10.81 -1.36 -10.03
C VAL A 16 11.49 -0.12 -9.45
N LEU A 17 11.85 0.82 -10.33
CA LEU A 17 12.49 2.07 -9.91
C LEU A 17 11.54 2.94 -9.07
N SER A 18 10.26 2.96 -9.42
CA SER A 18 9.22 3.70 -8.71
C SER A 18 9.01 3.15 -7.30
N VAL A 19 8.88 1.82 -7.12
CA VAL A 19 8.71 1.22 -5.79
C VAL A 19 9.86 1.63 -4.87
N ILE A 20 11.10 1.45 -5.33
CA ILE A 20 12.30 1.83 -4.58
C ILE A 20 12.31 3.34 -4.25
N PHE A 21 11.80 4.18 -5.16
CA PHE A 21 11.72 5.62 -4.94
C PHE A 21 10.72 5.97 -3.83
N TRP A 22 9.51 5.42 -3.85
CA TRP A 22 8.48 5.67 -2.83
C TRP A 22 8.92 5.19 -1.45
N ASP A 23 9.56 4.01 -1.37
CA ASP A 23 10.12 3.46 -0.14
C ASP A 23 11.17 4.40 0.46
N ARG A 24 12.06 4.96 -0.37
CA ARG A 24 13.13 5.87 0.08
C ARG A 24 12.61 7.18 0.65
N ILE A 25 11.46 7.65 0.18
CA ILE A 25 10.83 8.87 0.70
C ILE A 25 9.83 8.58 1.82
N HIS A 26 9.79 7.35 2.33
CA HIS A 26 8.93 6.90 3.43
C HIS A 26 7.43 7.07 3.13
N VAL A 27 7.04 6.92 1.87
CA VAL A 27 5.63 6.77 1.50
C VAL A 27 5.28 5.29 1.63
N ASP A 28 4.46 4.99 2.63
CA ASP A 28 4.02 3.63 2.96
C ASP A 28 2.93 3.17 1.96
N ASP A 29 3.38 2.60 0.84
CA ASP A 29 2.55 1.98 -0.21
C ASP A 29 2.74 0.44 -0.17
N PRO A 30 2.04 -0.26 0.74
CA PRO A 30 2.34 -1.65 1.09
C PRO A 30 2.17 -2.65 -0.07
N VAL A 31 1.41 -2.28 -1.09
CA VAL A 31 1.13 -3.12 -2.27
C VAL A 31 1.78 -2.58 -3.54
N GLY A 32 2.50 -1.45 -3.47
CA GLY A 32 3.09 -0.80 -4.63
C GLY A 32 2.07 -0.22 -5.61
N ALA A 33 0.85 0.10 -5.15
CA ALA A 33 -0.26 0.60 -5.97
C ALA A 33 0.11 1.88 -6.72
N VAL A 34 0.85 2.80 -6.09
CA VAL A 34 1.28 4.06 -6.71
C VAL A 34 2.21 3.76 -7.89
N SER A 35 3.10 2.80 -7.75
CA SER A 35 4.05 2.43 -8.82
C SER A 35 3.37 1.74 -10.00
N VAL A 36 2.50 0.76 -9.74
CA VAL A 36 1.85 -0.02 -10.82
C VAL A 36 0.68 0.72 -11.47
N HIS A 37 -0.06 1.56 -10.73
CA HIS A 37 -1.23 2.25 -11.25
C HIS A 37 -0.96 3.71 -11.61
N LEU A 38 -0.35 4.50 -10.73
CA LEU A 38 -0.11 5.91 -11.02
C LEU A 38 1.04 6.09 -12.02
N VAL A 39 2.23 5.60 -11.68
CA VAL A 39 3.43 5.82 -12.53
C VAL A 39 3.28 5.11 -13.88
N ASN A 40 2.92 3.82 -13.88
CA ASN A 40 2.70 3.09 -15.12
C ASN A 40 1.44 3.53 -15.88
N GLY A 41 0.41 4.04 -15.19
CA GLY A 41 -0.76 4.62 -15.84
C GLY A 41 -0.42 5.91 -16.60
N ILE A 42 0.39 6.78 -16.00
CA ILE A 42 0.93 7.98 -16.67
C ILE A 42 1.77 7.56 -17.88
N TRP A 43 2.70 6.62 -17.70
CA TRP A 43 3.54 6.12 -18.79
C TRP A 43 2.71 5.54 -19.95
N GLY A 44 1.74 4.67 -19.65
CA GLY A 44 0.87 4.08 -20.68
C GLY A 44 0.08 5.14 -21.44
N THR A 45 -0.42 6.16 -20.75
CA THR A 45 -1.17 7.26 -21.37
C THR A 45 -0.28 8.12 -22.28
N LEU A 46 0.95 8.40 -21.86
CA LEU A 46 1.96 9.06 -22.69
C LEU A 46 2.37 8.19 -23.89
N ALA A 47 2.49 6.88 -23.70
CA ALA A 47 2.85 5.94 -24.75
C ALA A 47 1.82 5.93 -25.89
N VAL A 48 0.53 6.16 -25.62
CA VAL A 48 -0.49 6.38 -26.67
C VAL A 48 -0.11 7.60 -27.52
N GLY A 49 0.20 8.74 -26.88
CA GLY A 49 0.59 9.96 -27.59
C GLY A 49 1.87 9.84 -28.41
N LEU A 50 2.77 8.94 -28.02
CA LEU A 50 4.04 8.69 -28.70
C LEU A 50 3.94 7.64 -29.81
N PHE A 51 3.26 6.51 -29.54
CA PHE A 51 3.35 5.29 -30.35
C PHE A 51 2.06 4.88 -31.06
N ALA A 52 0.94 5.60 -30.88
CA ALA A 52 -0.30 5.32 -31.59
C ALA A 52 -0.07 5.26 -33.10
N GLN A 53 -0.82 4.38 -33.76
CA GLN A 53 -0.77 4.19 -35.20
C GLN A 53 -2.20 4.02 -35.69
N ASP A 54 -2.61 4.90 -36.60
CA ASP A 54 -3.99 4.99 -37.06
C ASP A 54 -4.48 3.67 -37.68
N TRP A 55 -3.61 2.97 -38.42
CA TRP A 55 -3.96 1.67 -39.01
C TRP A 55 -4.24 0.56 -37.97
N VAL A 56 -3.76 0.70 -36.72
CA VAL A 56 -4.05 -0.27 -35.64
C VAL A 56 -5.41 -0.01 -35.02
N SER A 57 -5.79 1.26 -34.89
CA SER A 57 -7.08 1.70 -34.33
C SER A 57 -7.66 2.83 -35.20
N PRO A 58 -8.21 2.50 -36.38
CA PRO A 58 -8.71 3.51 -37.32
C PRO A 58 -9.79 4.38 -36.69
N ASP A 59 -9.80 5.67 -37.04
CA ASP A 59 -10.81 6.65 -36.60
C ASP A 59 -10.87 6.91 -35.08
N THR A 60 -9.82 6.55 -34.33
CA THR A 60 -9.78 6.75 -32.87
C THR A 60 -8.89 7.93 -32.45
N THR A 61 -7.59 7.78 -32.66
CA THR A 61 -6.55 8.65 -32.09
C THR A 61 -5.62 9.22 -33.16
N GLY A 62 -5.59 8.60 -34.34
CA GLY A 62 -4.61 8.91 -35.37
C GLY A 62 -3.22 8.36 -35.06
N ASN A 63 -2.21 8.92 -35.70
CA ASN A 63 -0.81 8.58 -35.46
C ASN A 63 -0.27 9.33 -34.23
N GLY A 64 0.59 8.66 -33.47
CA GLY A 64 1.39 9.26 -32.41
C GLY A 64 2.58 10.03 -32.96
N LEU A 65 3.28 10.72 -32.06
CA LEU A 65 4.40 11.59 -32.41
C LEU A 65 5.48 10.88 -33.23
N PHE A 66 5.83 9.64 -32.88
CA PHE A 66 6.87 8.87 -33.58
C PHE A 66 6.42 8.31 -34.93
N PHE A 67 5.13 8.37 -35.23
CA PHE A 67 4.54 7.89 -36.48
C PHE A 67 3.98 9.05 -37.34
N GLY A 68 4.43 10.28 -37.09
CA GLY A 68 4.14 11.44 -37.94
C GLY A 68 2.82 12.15 -37.65
N GLY A 69 2.12 11.83 -36.56
CA GLY A 69 0.87 12.52 -36.19
C GLY A 69 1.05 13.89 -35.51
N GLY A 70 2.30 14.36 -35.38
CA GLY A 70 2.62 15.62 -34.72
C GLY A 70 2.42 15.58 -33.20
N THR A 71 2.33 16.76 -32.58
CA THR A 71 2.27 16.90 -31.11
C THR A 71 0.85 16.93 -30.55
N ALA A 72 -0.18 17.04 -31.41
CA ALA A 72 -1.57 17.23 -30.98
C ALA A 72 -2.05 16.09 -30.05
N LEU A 73 -1.84 14.84 -30.46
CA LEU A 73 -2.24 13.68 -29.66
C LEU A 73 -1.48 13.63 -28.33
N LEU A 74 -0.16 13.82 -28.35
CA LEU A 74 0.64 13.82 -27.11
C LEU A 74 0.21 14.92 -26.15
N THR A 75 -0.06 16.13 -26.64
CA THR A 75 -0.58 17.23 -25.82
C THR A 75 -1.94 16.89 -25.23
N ALA A 76 -2.84 16.28 -26.01
CA ALA A 76 -4.14 15.84 -25.50
C ALA A 76 -3.98 14.80 -24.38
N GLN A 77 -3.07 13.84 -24.53
CA GLN A 77 -2.79 12.83 -23.49
C GLN A 77 -2.23 13.47 -22.21
N VAL A 78 -1.32 14.44 -22.32
CA VAL A 78 -0.78 15.18 -21.17
C VAL A 78 -1.88 15.95 -20.44
N ILE A 79 -2.73 16.67 -21.18
CA ILE A 79 -3.88 17.38 -20.60
C ILE A 79 -4.82 16.38 -19.91
N GLY A 80 -5.08 15.22 -20.52
CA GLY A 80 -5.88 14.16 -19.93
C GLY A 80 -5.31 13.64 -18.60
N ILE A 81 -4.00 13.38 -18.54
CA ILE A 81 -3.31 12.98 -17.30
C ILE A 81 -3.50 14.02 -16.21
N LEU A 82 -3.30 15.31 -16.53
CA LEU A 82 -3.44 16.39 -15.55
C LEU A 82 -4.90 16.58 -15.10
N ALA A 83 -5.87 16.51 -16.02
CA ALA A 83 -7.27 16.67 -15.72
C ALA A 83 -7.80 15.54 -14.83
N VAL A 84 -7.51 14.28 -15.19
CA VAL A 84 -7.89 13.10 -14.39
C VAL A 84 -7.13 13.10 -13.07
N GLY A 85 -5.83 13.41 -13.08
CA GLY A 85 -5.01 13.49 -11.87
C GLY A 85 -5.53 14.52 -10.88
N ALA A 86 -5.87 15.74 -11.35
CA ALA A 86 -6.47 16.77 -10.51
C ALA A 86 -7.83 16.33 -9.95
N TYR A 87 -8.70 15.80 -10.81
CA TYR A 87 -10.03 15.35 -10.40
C TYR A 87 -9.96 14.26 -9.32
N VAL A 88 -9.17 13.21 -9.55
CA VAL A 88 -9.03 12.09 -8.61
C VAL A 88 -8.32 12.53 -7.33
N PHE A 89 -7.26 13.35 -7.42
CA PHE A 89 -6.54 13.82 -6.23
C PHE A 89 -7.42 14.66 -5.32
N PHE A 90 -8.06 15.71 -5.86
CA PHE A 90 -8.92 16.58 -5.03
C PHE A 90 -10.18 15.87 -4.56
N GLY A 91 -10.81 15.06 -5.44
CA GLY A 91 -11.98 14.26 -5.06
C GLY A 91 -11.68 13.28 -3.93
N SER A 92 -10.58 12.52 -4.05
CA SER A 92 -10.15 11.59 -3.00
C SER A 92 -9.75 12.33 -1.73
N LEU A 93 -9.01 13.45 -1.83
CA LEU A 93 -8.61 14.22 -0.66
C LEU A 93 -9.82 14.71 0.13
N ILE A 94 -10.82 15.28 -0.53
CA ILE A 94 -12.05 15.74 0.12
C ILE A 94 -12.78 14.55 0.76
N LEU A 95 -12.94 13.45 0.03
CA LEU A 95 -13.59 12.24 0.55
C LEU A 95 -12.88 11.70 1.79
N TRP A 96 -11.56 11.55 1.75
CA TRP A 96 -10.77 11.04 2.86
C TRP A 96 -10.78 11.98 4.06
N LEU A 97 -10.81 13.31 3.86
CA LEU A 97 -10.98 14.27 4.94
C LEU A 97 -12.36 14.15 5.61
N ILE A 98 -13.41 13.94 4.83
CA ILE A 98 -14.76 13.70 5.37
C ILE A 98 -14.78 12.41 6.20
N VAL A 99 -14.25 11.31 5.67
CA VAL A 99 -14.19 10.03 6.39
C VAL A 99 -13.38 10.17 7.68
N LYS A 100 -12.24 10.89 7.62
CA LYS A 100 -11.41 11.17 8.80
C LYS A 100 -12.19 11.89 9.92
N MET A 101 -13.09 12.80 9.57
CA MET A 101 -13.90 13.53 10.57
C MET A 101 -15.02 12.68 11.18
N ILE A 102 -15.54 11.70 10.44
CA ILE A 102 -16.71 10.91 10.88
C ILE A 102 -16.28 9.64 11.63
N ALA A 103 -15.33 8.89 11.07
CA ALA A 103 -14.99 7.53 11.53
C ALA A 103 -13.50 7.35 11.86
N GLY A 104 -12.63 8.27 11.44
CA GLY A 104 -11.18 8.06 11.47
C GLY A 104 -10.69 7.20 10.30
N LEU A 105 -9.37 7.22 10.04
CA LEU A 105 -8.76 6.53 8.88
C LEU A 105 -7.83 5.37 9.26
N ARG A 106 -7.33 5.34 10.50
CA ARG A 106 -6.35 4.36 10.97
C ARG A 106 -6.85 3.77 12.26
N VAL A 107 -6.69 2.46 12.41
CA VAL A 107 -6.95 1.74 13.66
C VAL A 107 -6.02 2.22 14.76
N SER A 108 -6.31 1.85 16.01
CA SER A 108 -5.40 2.15 17.11
C SER A 108 -4.05 1.44 16.92
N LEU A 109 -2.95 2.02 17.41
CA LEU A 109 -1.62 1.39 17.34
C LEU A 109 -1.60 -0.01 17.97
N HIS A 110 -2.44 -0.24 19.00
CA HIS A 110 -2.55 -1.54 19.63
C HIS A 110 -3.14 -2.58 18.67
N GLU A 111 -4.25 -2.27 18.00
CA GLU A 111 -4.88 -3.13 16.99
C GLU A 111 -3.98 -3.33 15.77
N GLU A 112 -3.27 -2.28 15.35
CA GLU A 112 -2.30 -2.34 14.25
C GLU A 112 -1.18 -3.37 14.53
N ILE A 113 -0.67 -3.40 15.77
CA ILE A 113 0.37 -4.36 16.18
C ILE A 113 -0.18 -5.79 16.37
N GLN A 114 -1.43 -5.94 16.80
CA GLN A 114 -2.04 -7.28 16.92
C GLN A 114 -2.38 -7.89 15.56
N GLY A 115 -2.56 -7.06 14.53
CA GLY A 115 -3.05 -7.45 13.22
C GLY A 115 -4.58 -7.36 13.15
N LEU A 116 -5.09 -6.74 12.08
CA LEU A 116 -6.53 -6.50 11.91
C LEU A 116 -7.35 -7.79 11.79
N ASP A 117 -6.74 -8.89 11.33
CA ASP A 117 -7.43 -10.19 11.18
C ASP A 117 -8.05 -10.67 12.50
N ILE A 118 -7.36 -10.47 13.63
CA ILE A 118 -7.81 -10.91 14.96
C ILE A 118 -8.93 -10.00 15.46
N GLY A 119 -8.81 -8.69 15.25
CA GLY A 119 -9.77 -7.68 15.72
C GLY A 119 -11.06 -7.62 14.90
N GLU A 120 -10.98 -7.77 13.57
CA GLU A 120 -12.12 -7.63 12.67
C GLU A 120 -12.76 -8.97 12.27
N HIS A 121 -11.96 -10.04 12.14
CA HIS A 121 -12.42 -11.32 11.58
C HIS A 121 -12.36 -12.48 12.60
N GLY A 122 -11.83 -12.25 13.80
CA GLY A 122 -11.79 -13.23 14.89
C GLY A 122 -10.94 -14.48 14.59
N ASN A 123 -10.11 -14.43 13.55
CA ASN A 123 -9.31 -15.56 13.09
C ASN A 123 -7.93 -15.08 12.64
N SER A 124 -6.90 -15.91 12.78
CA SER A 124 -5.58 -15.63 12.21
C SER A 124 -5.56 -16.10 10.75
N ALA A 125 -5.09 -15.26 9.82
CA ALA A 125 -4.94 -15.65 8.42
C ALA A 125 -3.96 -16.83 8.23
N TYR A 126 -3.00 -16.99 9.15
CA TYR A 126 -1.95 -18.00 9.09
C TYR A 126 -1.67 -18.61 10.47
N PRO A 127 -2.53 -19.50 10.99
CA PRO A 127 -2.39 -20.05 12.34
C PRO A 127 -1.08 -20.84 12.57
N ASP A 128 -0.48 -21.38 11.50
CA ASP A 128 0.76 -22.19 11.57
C ASP A 128 2.05 -21.38 11.35
N PHE A 129 1.95 -20.10 10.96
CA PHE A 129 3.11 -19.21 10.79
C PHE A 129 3.11 -18.16 11.90
N VAL A 130 3.62 -18.54 13.08
CA VAL A 130 3.77 -17.60 14.19
C VAL A 130 4.84 -16.57 13.84
N VAL A 131 4.40 -15.37 13.45
CA VAL A 131 5.27 -14.19 13.36
C VAL A 131 5.76 -13.87 14.77
N HIS A 132 7.06 -14.05 15.02
CA HIS A 132 7.68 -13.65 16.28
C HIS A 132 7.49 -12.15 16.48
N LYS A 133 6.68 -11.76 17.48
CA LYS A 133 6.55 -10.35 17.86
C LYS A 133 7.92 -9.83 18.32
N PRO A 134 8.37 -8.65 17.86
CA PRO A 134 9.63 -8.07 18.29
C PRO A 134 9.63 -7.78 19.79
N PHE A 135 10.82 -7.88 20.42
CA PHE A 135 11.02 -7.91 21.88
C PHE A 135 10.45 -6.71 22.67
N TYR A 136 10.15 -5.59 22.01
CA TYR A 136 9.52 -4.45 22.69
C TYR A 136 8.06 -4.72 23.08
N THR A 137 7.35 -5.61 22.38
CA THR A 137 5.96 -5.97 22.73
C THR A 137 5.89 -6.72 24.06
N THR A 138 6.90 -7.52 24.41
CA THR A 138 6.99 -8.23 25.69
C THR A 138 7.29 -7.32 26.88
N LEU A 139 7.98 -6.19 26.66
CA LEU A 139 8.28 -5.23 27.72
C LEU A 139 7.06 -4.39 28.10
N SER A 140 6.21 -4.05 27.12
CA SER A 140 4.96 -3.30 27.36
C SER A 140 3.93 -4.10 28.18
N GLN A 141 4.02 -5.43 28.19
CA GLN A 141 3.10 -6.31 28.93
C GLN A 141 3.58 -6.64 30.36
N GLY A 142 4.78 -6.17 30.76
CA GLY A 142 5.45 -6.57 31.99
C GLY A 142 5.21 -5.71 33.24
N THR A 143 4.37 -4.66 33.20
CA THR A 143 4.23 -3.72 34.35
C THR A 143 2.89 -3.77 35.08
N SER A 144 2.00 -4.72 34.77
CA SER A 144 0.80 -4.99 35.59
C SER A 144 0.91 -6.32 36.34
N PHE A 145 1.93 -6.46 37.20
CA PHE A 145 1.91 -7.47 38.26
C PHE A 145 1.33 -6.84 39.52
N GLY A 146 0.05 -7.14 39.74
CA GLY A 146 -0.69 -6.78 40.95
C GLY A 146 0.02 -7.27 42.21
N LYS A 147 -0.23 -6.52 43.30
CA LYS A 147 0.25 -6.77 44.67
C LYS A 147 0.33 -8.25 45.02
N PRO A 148 1.45 -8.74 45.61
CA PRO A 148 1.51 -10.10 46.12
C PRO A 148 0.57 -10.22 47.32
N GLY A 149 -0.42 -11.11 47.19
CA GLY A 149 -1.26 -11.56 48.29
C GLY A 149 -0.41 -12.26 49.35
N ASN A 150 -0.70 -11.93 50.62
CA ASN A 150 -0.08 -12.50 51.80
C ASN A 150 -0.36 -14.02 51.90
N ASN A 151 0.59 -14.84 51.46
CA ASN A 151 0.65 -16.26 51.78
C ASN A 151 1.86 -16.49 52.69
N SER A 152 1.63 -16.45 53.99
CA SER A 152 2.60 -16.91 54.99
C SER A 152 2.88 -18.41 54.81
N PRO A 153 4.13 -18.88 54.92
CA PRO A 153 4.46 -20.30 54.82
C PRO A 153 3.87 -21.06 56.02
N ARG A 154 3.01 -22.05 55.77
CA ARG A 154 2.65 -23.02 56.81
C ARG A 154 3.87 -23.91 57.08
N THR A 155 4.32 -23.95 58.32
CA THR A 155 5.40 -24.83 58.80
C THR A 155 4.93 -26.30 58.78
N PRO A 156 5.82 -27.27 58.52
CA PRO A 156 5.48 -28.68 58.65
C PRO A 156 5.54 -29.09 60.12
N GLU A 157 4.41 -29.55 60.64
CA GLU A 157 4.23 -30.13 61.96
C GLU A 157 4.89 -31.53 61.99
N TYR A 158 5.99 -31.67 62.74
CA TYR A 158 6.65 -32.96 62.99
C TYR A 158 6.12 -33.53 64.30
N ALA A 159 5.12 -34.42 64.22
CA ALA A 159 4.65 -35.24 65.33
C ALA A 159 5.23 -36.66 65.17
N GLY A 160 6.17 -37.02 66.04
CA GLY A 160 6.77 -38.35 66.08
C GLY A 160 5.81 -39.43 66.58
N LYS A 161 6.00 -40.66 66.10
CA LYS A 161 5.64 -41.91 66.79
C LYS A 161 6.62 -43.04 66.45
N SER A 162 7.03 -43.71 67.54
CA SER A 162 7.85 -44.92 67.78
C SER A 162 9.29 -44.92 67.30
#